data_AF-A0A7C5MBZ7-F1
#
_entry.id   AF-A0A7C5MBZ7-F1
#
_cell.length_a   1.000
_cell.length_b   1.000
_cell.length_c   1.000
_cell.angle_alpha   90.00
_cell.angle_beta   90.00
_cell.angle_gamma   90.00
#
_symmetry.space_group_name_H-M   'P 1'
#
loop_
_entity.id
_entity.type
_entity.pdbx_description
1 polymer ?
#
loop_
_entity_poly.entity_id
_entity_poly.type
_entity_poly.pdbx_seq_one_letter_code
_entity_poly.pdbx_strand_id
1 'polypeptide(L)' 'MPKTEPAKLLRIHIAESDRFEGKPLYEAIVTRCREMKIAGATVFRGLEGFGESAELHRPHLGHRDQPIL' A
#
# COMPACT_ATOMS: atom_id res chain seq x y z
N MET A 1 -4.13 -4.45 32.41
CA MET A 1 -3.41 -4.91 31.19
C MET A 1 -4.31 -4.67 30.00
N PRO A 2 -3.81 -4.18 28.85
CA PRO A 2 -4.65 -4.03 27.67
C PRO A 2 -5.22 -5.39 27.27
N LYS A 3 -6.51 -5.41 26.90
CA LYS A 3 -7.22 -6.62 26.51
C LYS A 3 -6.70 -7.08 25.14
N THR A 4 -6.05 -8.24 25.08
CA THR A 4 -5.54 -8.81 23.82
C THR A 4 -6.60 -9.70 23.21
N GLU A 5 -7.31 -9.18 22.21
CA GLU A 5 -8.21 -9.99 21.38
C GLU A 5 -7.45 -10.49 20.13
N PRO A 6 -7.77 -11.69 19.60
CA PRO A 6 -7.15 -12.18 18.37
C PRO A 6 -7.38 -11.21 17.21
N ALA A 7 -6.33 -10.91 16.46
CA ALA A 7 -6.37 -10.03 15.29
C ALA A 7 -5.62 -10.66 14.11
N LYS A 8 -5.86 -10.14 12.90
CA LYS A 8 -5.12 -10.51 11.69
C LYS A 8 -4.40 -9.30 11.12
N LEU A 9 -3.17 -9.50 10.65
CA LEU A 9 -2.42 -8.52 9.87
C LEU A 9 -2.67 -8.77 8.38
N LEU A 10 -3.22 -7.78 7.69
CA LEU A 10 -3.30 -7.75 6.23
C LEU A 10 -2.19 -6.83 5.71
N ARG A 11 -1.45 -7.30 4.70
CA ARG A 11 -0.46 -6.51 3.96
C ARG A 11 -0.85 -6.50 2.50
N ILE A 12 -0.80 -5.33 1.87
CA ILE A 12 -1.14 -5.15 0.46
C ILE A 12 0.11 -4.56 -0.19
N HIS A 13 0.62 -5.22 -1.24
CA HIS A 13 1.80 -4.76 -1.97
C HIS A 13 1.33 -4.28 -3.34
N ILE A 14 1.53 -3.00 -3.65
CA ILE A 14 1.12 -2.38 -4.91
C ILE A 14 2.19 -1.40 -5.39
N ALA A 15 2.09 -0.95 -6.64
CA ALA A 15 2.96 0.09 -7.16
C ALA A 15 2.42 1.49 -6.84
N GLU A 16 3.30 2.46 -6.61
CA GLU A 16 2.90 3.87 -6.48
C GLU A 16 2.20 4.41 -7.74
N SER A 17 2.47 3.79 -8.89
CA SER A 17 1.85 4.12 -10.18
C SER A 17 0.41 3.60 -10.31
N ASP A 18 -0.03 2.68 -9.45
CA ASP A 18 -1.37 2.09 -9.53
C ASP A 18 -2.46 3.13 -9.27
N ARG A 19 -3.56 3.01 -10.02
CA ARG A 19 -4.68 3.94 -9.96
C ARG A 19 -6.01 3.22 -9.82
N PHE A 20 -6.94 3.86 -9.10
CA PHE A 20 -8.34 3.49 -9.03
C PHE A 20 -9.19 4.75 -9.22
N GLU A 21 -10.08 4.75 -10.21
CA GLU A 21 -10.94 5.91 -10.55
C GLU A 21 -10.15 7.23 -10.68
N GLY A 22 -8.96 7.17 -11.29
CA GLY A 22 -8.08 8.33 -11.49
C GLY A 22 -7.29 8.79 -10.26
N LYS A 23 -7.46 8.14 -9.10
CA LYS A 23 -6.73 8.43 -7.86
C LYS A 23 -5.66 7.37 -7.58
N PRO A 24 -4.60 7.68 -6.80
CA PRO A 24 -3.66 6.66 -6.36
C PRO A 24 -4.35 5.52 -5.62
N LEU A 25 -4.03 4.27 -5.99
CA LEU A 25 -4.72 3.08 -5.45
C LEU A 25 -4.58 2.97 -3.92
N TYR A 26 -3.42 3.32 -3.36
CA TYR A 26 -3.22 3.30 -1.90
C TYR A 26 -4.17 4.25 -1.16
N GLU A 27 -4.52 5.41 -1.74
CA GLU A 27 -5.47 6.36 -1.15
C GLU A 27 -6.89 5.79 -1.18
N ALA A 28 -7.27 5.13 -2.28
CA ALA A 28 -8.55 4.46 -2.40
C ALA A 28 -8.69 3.34 -1.37
N ILE A 29 -7.64 2.53 -1.17
CA ILE A 29 -7.62 1.46 -0.16
C ILE A 29 -7.79 2.04 1.26
N VAL A 30 -7.02 3.06 1.64
CA VAL A 30 -7.12 3.68 2.98
C VAL A 30 -8.51 4.29 3.19
N THR A 31 -9.04 4.98 2.18
CA THR A 31 -10.40 5.54 2.21
C THR A 31 -11.42 4.43 2.44
N ARG A 32 -11.31 3.31 1.72
CA ARG A 32 -12.21 2.17 1.87
C ARG A 32 -12.09 1.50 3.24
N CYS A 33 -10.88 1.32 3.78
CA CYS A 33 -10.68 0.82 5.14
C CYS A 33 -11.36 1.71 6.19
N ARG A 34 -11.30 3.03 6.01
CA ARG A 34 -11.97 4.01 6.89
C ARG A 34 -13.50 3.90 6.78
N GLU A 35 -14.06 3.81 5.59
CA GLU A 35 -15.50 3.60 5.36
C GLU A 35 -16.01 2.31 6.00
N MET A 36 -15.22 1.23 5.90
CA MET A 36 -15.52 -0.07 6.48
C MET A 36 -15.28 -0.14 8.00
N LYS A 37 -14.77 0.92 8.62
CA LYS A 37 -14.43 0.98 10.06
C LYS A 37 -13.46 -0.12 10.49
N ILE A 38 -12.47 -0.45 9.64
CA ILE A 38 -11.34 -1.31 10.02
C ILE A 38 -10.56 -0.65 11.16
N ALA A 39 -9.99 -1.45 12.07
CA ALA A 39 -9.32 -0.97 13.28
C ALA A 39 -8.18 0.04 13.02
N GLY A 40 -7.51 -0.06 11.87
CA GLY A 40 -6.50 0.90 11.41
C GLY A 40 -5.87 0.47 10.09
N ALA A 41 -5.20 1.42 9.44
CA ALA A 41 -4.38 1.19 8.25
C ALA A 41 -3.18 2.14 8.31
N THR A 42 -2.00 1.65 7.94
CA THR A 42 -0.76 2.44 7.84
C THR A 42 -0.15 2.13 6.49
N VAL A 43 0.32 3.17 5.79
CA VAL A 43 0.92 3.04 4.46
C VAL A 43 2.41 3.33 4.57
N PHE A 44 3.23 2.49 3.95
CA PHE A 44 4.67 2.73 3.81
C PHE A 44 5.04 2.87 2.33
N ARG A 45 5.92 3.83 2.03
CA ARG A 45 6.59 3.93 0.73
C ARG A 45 7.97 3.31 0.85
N GLY A 46 8.22 2.22 0.15
CA GLY A 46 9.54 1.60 0.10
C GLY A 46 10.50 2.35 -0.83
N LEU A 47 11.79 2.11 -0.63
CA LEU A 47 12.82 2.69 -1.50
C LEU A 47 12.91 1.94 -2.82
N GLU A 48 12.95 0.61 -2.74
CA GLU A 48 13.05 -0.29 -3.88
C GLU A 48 12.24 -1.57 -3.63
N GLY A 49 11.76 -2.22 -4.69
CA GLY A 49 11.09 -3.52 -4.65
C GLY A 49 11.13 -4.22 -6.01
N PHE A 50 10.76 -5.49 -6.07
CA PHE A 50 10.58 -6.21 -7.33
C PHE A 50 9.36 -7.12 -7.24
N GLY A 51 8.67 -7.30 -8.37
CA GLY A 51 7.51 -8.18 -8.53
C GLY A 51 7.81 -9.40 -9.38
N GLU A 52 6.76 -9.99 -9.94
CA GLU A 52 6.84 -11.18 -10.81
C GLU A 52 7.69 -10.94 -12.07
N SER A 53 7.69 -9.72 -12.62
CA SER A 53 8.51 -9.34 -13.78
C SER A 53 10.02 -9.26 -13.48
N ALA A 54 10.42 -9.39 -12.21
CA ALA A 54 11.77 -9.15 -11.71
C ALA A 54 12.34 -7.74 -11.99
N GLU A 55 11.49 -6.81 -12.45
CA GLU A 55 11.88 -5.43 -12.66
C GLU A 55 12.08 -4.72 -11.32
N LEU A 56 13.18 -3.96 -11.21
CA LEU A 56 13.48 -3.17 -10.02
C LEU A 56 12.69 -1.87 -10.04
N HIS A 57 11.73 -1.80 -9.15
CA HIS A 57 10.88 -0.65 -8.90
C HIS A 57 11.59 0.32 -7.95
N ARG A 58 12.17 1.38 -8.49
CA ARG A 58 12.91 2.41 -7.74
C ARG A 58 12.64 3.81 -8.31
N PRO A 59 12.83 4.89 -7.53
CA PRO A 59 12.59 6.23 -8.04
C PRO A 59 13.57 6.56 -9.18
N HIS A 60 13.01 6.84 -10.36
CA HIS A 60 13.75 7.25 -11.54
C HIS A 60 13.32 8.64 -12.00
N LEU A 61 14.19 9.32 -12.74
CA LEU A 61 13.88 10.64 -13.29
C LEU A 61 12.74 10.51 -14.33
N GLY A 62 11.50 10.69 -13.89
CA GLY A 62 10.29 10.64 -14.73
C GLY A 62 9.28 9.54 -14.38
N HIS A 63 9.67 8.50 -13.64
CA HIS A 63 8.78 7.41 -13.23
C HIS A 63 8.82 7.18 -11.72
N ARG A 64 7.63 7.26 -11.10
CA ARG A 64 7.40 6.97 -9.68
C ARG A 64 6.69 5.63 -9.57
N ASP A 65 7.48 4.59 -9.44
CA ASP A 65 6.99 3.22 -9.38
C ASP A 65 7.38 2.54 -8.07
N GLN A 66 7.58 3.31 -7.00
CA GLN A 66 8.06 2.77 -5.74
C GLN A 66 7.03 1.80 -5.13
N PRO A 67 7.47 0.75 -4.42
CA PRO A 67 6.54 -0.15 -3.76
C PRO A 67 5.79 0.56 -2.63
N ILE A 68 4.48 0.38 -2.60
CA ILE A 68 3.61 0.78 -1.49
C ILE A 68 3.17 -0.48 -0.72
N LEU A 69 3.23 -0.38 0.61
CA LEU A 69 2.92 -1.45 1.57
C LEU A 69 1.82 -1.02 2.56
#